data_AF-A0A1H0ULX0-F1
#
_entry.id   AF-A0A1H0ULX0-F1
#
_cell.length_a   1.000
_cell.length_b   1.000
_cell.length_c   1.000
_cell.angle_alpha   90.00
_cell.angle_beta   90.00
_cell.angle_gamma   90.00
#
_symmetry.space_group_name_H-M   'P 1'
#
loop_
_entity.id
_entity.type
_entity.pdbx_description
1 polymer ?
#
loop_
_entity_poly.entity_id
_entity_poly.type
_entity_poly.pdbx_seq_one_letter_code
_entity_poly.pdbx_strand_id
1 'polypeptide(L)'
;MIINNHFDKKYIELTEDKIIFYRFFGKRTLELKKIRAAYMDDNYIIRILYGKTVRQYEVANIKERDKNLLRELIETLNKDEKLVFSSGQYYQTWGWVLYAMLPISNLIDGGSKGDYMFYTCILIFAVTMIIIAKYHKIFIYDSINNSIILERNSKKVKEYFPNESKYKFEYNTSGDRYVFKANKSKAVMIPTNIIYPAYYRQKLRKLCNISNNMEAKI
;
A
#
# COMPACT_ATOMS: atom_id res chain seq x y z
N MET A 1 -22.81 -6.24 -5.88
CA MET A 1 -21.85 -7.13 -6.59
C MET A 1 -21.25 -8.12 -5.59
N ILE A 2 -21.14 -9.39 -5.97
CA ILE A 2 -20.58 -10.46 -5.11
C ILE A 2 -19.49 -11.18 -5.89
N ILE A 3 -18.33 -11.41 -5.25
CA ILE A 3 -17.21 -12.18 -5.78
C ILE A 3 -17.05 -13.41 -4.90
N ASN A 4 -17.08 -14.59 -5.51
CA ASN A 4 -16.97 -15.86 -4.80
C ASN A 4 -15.55 -16.41 -4.87
N ASN A 5 -15.19 -17.24 -3.88
CA ASN A 5 -13.98 -18.04 -3.96
C ASN A 5 -14.20 -19.29 -4.83
N HIS A 6 -13.15 -20.09 -5.00
CA HIS A 6 -13.18 -21.34 -5.75
C HIS A 6 -14.28 -22.32 -5.28
N PHE A 7 -14.66 -22.26 -4.00
CA PHE A 7 -15.67 -23.11 -3.37
C PHE A 7 -17.08 -22.50 -3.36
N ASP A 8 -17.36 -21.50 -4.20
CA ASP A 8 -18.65 -20.78 -4.27
C ASP A 8 -19.09 -20.09 -2.97
N LYS A 9 -18.15 -19.87 -2.03
CA LYS A 9 -18.43 -19.08 -0.83
C LYS A 9 -18.19 -17.60 -1.13
N LYS A 10 -19.06 -16.73 -0.60
CA LYS A 10 -18.89 -15.27 -0.65
C LYS A 10 -17.50 -14.90 -0.14
N TYR A 11 -16.73 -14.21 -0.96
CA TYR A 11 -15.36 -13.80 -0.64
C TYR A 11 -15.26 -12.28 -0.51
N ILE A 12 -15.87 -11.56 -1.44
CA ILE A 12 -16.04 -10.10 -1.38
C ILE A 12 -17.49 -9.76 -1.71
N GLU A 13 -18.10 -8.88 -0.94
CA GLU A 13 -19.45 -8.37 -1.20
C GLU A 13 -19.43 -6.85 -1.18
N LEU A 14 -19.83 -6.26 -2.30
CA LEU A 14 -20.04 -4.83 -2.44
C LEU A 14 -21.55 -4.55 -2.44
N THR A 15 -21.96 -3.77 -1.45
CA THR A 15 -23.32 -3.23 -1.29
C THR A 15 -23.31 -1.72 -1.56
N GLU A 16 -24.44 -1.05 -1.39
CA GLU A 16 -24.58 0.39 -1.66
C GLU A 16 -23.72 1.25 -0.73
N ASP A 17 -23.56 0.84 0.54
CA ASP A 17 -22.94 1.64 1.60
C ASP A 17 -21.59 1.08 2.08
N LYS A 18 -21.33 -0.21 1.86
CA LYS A 18 -20.15 -0.91 2.40
C LYS A 18 -19.59 -1.96 1.45
N ILE A 19 -18.32 -2.27 1.68
CA ILE A 19 -17.63 -3.44 1.14
C ILE A 19 -17.29 -4.38 2.30
N ILE A 20 -17.52 -5.68 2.09
CA ILE A 20 -17.30 -6.74 3.07
C ILE A 20 -16.29 -7.74 2.48
N PHE A 21 -15.21 -7.98 3.21
CA PHE A 21 -14.21 -9.00 2.92
C PHE A 21 -14.41 -10.18 3.87
N TYR A 22 -14.78 -11.33 3.32
CA TYR A 22 -14.94 -12.57 4.07
C TYR A 22 -13.60 -13.29 4.21
N ARG A 23 -13.33 -13.83 5.39
CA ARG A 23 -12.11 -14.59 5.73
C ARG A 23 -12.52 -15.92 6.34
N PHE A 24 -11.55 -16.82 6.47
CA PHE A 24 -11.76 -18.12 7.11
C PHE A 24 -12.37 -17.99 8.51
N PHE A 25 -11.92 -17.00 9.29
CA PHE A 25 -12.41 -16.72 10.64
C PHE A 25 -12.97 -15.29 10.75
N GLY A 26 -14.10 -15.06 10.09
CA GLY A 26 -14.88 -13.83 10.23
C GLY A 26 -14.90 -12.93 9.00
N LYS A 27 -15.33 -11.69 9.18
CA LYS A 27 -15.47 -10.70 8.10
C LYS A 27 -14.92 -9.34 8.51
N ARG A 28 -14.45 -8.58 7.53
CA ARG A 28 -14.06 -7.17 7.69
C ARG A 28 -14.95 -6.31 6.82
N THR A 29 -15.58 -5.32 7.44
CA THR A 29 -16.48 -4.38 6.76
C THR A 29 -15.83 -3.00 6.71
N LEU A 30 -15.89 -2.36 5.54
CA LEU A 30 -15.47 -0.97 5.34
C LEU A 30 -16.64 -0.17 4.77
N GLU A 31 -16.89 1.01 5.33
CA GLU A 31 -17.87 1.96 4.77
C GLU A 31 -17.31 2.62 3.51
N LEU A 32 -18.08 2.65 2.42
CA LEU A 32 -17.62 3.22 1.14
C LEU A 32 -17.29 4.70 1.26
N LYS A 33 -18.06 5.48 2.03
CA LYS A 33 -17.82 6.92 2.25
C LYS A 33 -16.45 7.26 2.87
N LYS A 34 -15.79 6.28 3.50
CA LYS A 34 -14.46 6.44 4.11
C LYS A 34 -13.33 6.00 3.17
N ILE A 35 -13.65 5.35 2.05
CA ILE A 35 -12.67 4.95 1.03
C ILE A 35 -12.36 6.17 0.18
N ARG A 36 -11.09 6.57 0.15
CA ARG A 36 -10.60 7.70 -0.67
C ARG A 36 -10.11 7.25 -2.04
N ALA A 37 -9.48 6.08 -2.09
CA ALA A 37 -8.96 5.46 -3.30
C ALA A 37 -8.62 3.99 -3.03
N ALA A 38 -8.53 3.18 -4.08
CA ALA A 38 -8.10 1.79 -4.01
C ALA A 38 -7.25 1.42 -5.24
N TYR A 39 -6.39 0.42 -5.11
CA TYR A 39 -5.71 -0.18 -6.26
C TYR A 39 -5.43 -1.66 -6.02
N MET A 40 -5.17 -2.39 -7.09
CA MET A 40 -4.75 -3.79 -7.07
C MET A 40 -3.44 -3.94 -7.84
N ASP A 41 -2.49 -4.70 -7.29
CA ASP A 41 -1.23 -5.05 -7.95
C ASP A 41 -1.28 -6.42 -8.65
N ASP A 42 -0.23 -6.75 -9.38
CA ASP A 42 0.00 -8.04 -10.07
C ASP A 42 -0.06 -9.28 -9.16
N ASN A 43 0.20 -9.12 -7.86
CA ASN A 43 0.08 -10.15 -6.85
C ASN A 43 -1.36 -10.30 -6.32
N TYR A 44 -2.33 -9.65 -6.97
CA TYR A 44 -3.74 -9.63 -6.56
C TYR A 44 -3.92 -9.11 -5.12
N ILE A 45 -3.07 -8.17 -4.70
CA ILE A 45 -3.20 -7.51 -3.41
C ILE A 45 -3.98 -6.21 -3.61
N ILE A 46 -5.19 -6.17 -3.05
CA ILE A 46 -6.00 -4.96 -2.99
C ILE A 46 -5.52 -4.07 -1.84
N ARG A 47 -5.16 -2.84 -2.15
CA ARG A 47 -4.85 -1.80 -1.17
C ARG A 47 -5.89 -0.69 -1.24
N ILE A 48 -6.40 -0.31 -0.08
CA ILE A 48 -7.48 0.68 0.07
C ILE A 48 -6.99 1.79 1.00
N LEU A 49 -7.00 3.03 0.52
CA LEU A 49 -6.82 4.21 1.34
C LEU A 49 -8.12 4.50 2.08
N TYR A 50 -8.22 4.04 3.32
CA TYR A 50 -9.40 4.16 4.18
C TYR A 50 -9.18 5.25 5.22
N GLY A 51 -9.83 6.40 5.01
CA GLY A 51 -9.59 7.63 5.75
C GLY A 51 -8.11 8.04 5.64
N LYS A 52 -7.35 7.85 6.71
CA LYS A 52 -5.92 8.22 6.78
C LYS A 52 -4.99 7.00 6.94
N THR A 53 -5.50 5.80 6.70
CA THR A 53 -4.76 4.54 6.84
C THR A 53 -4.91 3.70 5.58
N VAL A 54 -3.89 2.91 5.26
CA VAL A 54 -3.98 1.93 4.16
C VAL A 54 -4.36 0.56 4.73
N ARG A 55 -5.38 -0.05 4.14
CA ARG A 55 -5.81 -1.42 4.43
C ARG A 55 -5.40 -2.31 3.26
N GLN A 56 -4.84 -3.48 3.57
CA GLN A 56 -4.39 -4.45 2.59
C GLN A 56 -5.23 -5.73 2.69
N TYR A 57 -5.62 -6.26 1.54
CA TYR A 57 -6.39 -7.49 1.38
C TYR A 57 -5.76 -8.31 0.26
N GLU A 58 -5.23 -9.47 0.63
CA GLU A 58 -4.76 -10.45 -0.34
C GLU A 58 -5.97 -11.21 -0.88
N VAL A 59 -5.98 -11.39 -2.20
CA VAL A 59 -7.05 -12.04 -2.93
C VAL A 59 -6.49 -13.31 -3.55
N ALA A 60 -6.86 -14.46 -2.99
CA ALA A 60 -6.40 -15.77 -3.44
C ALA A 60 -7.59 -16.67 -3.84
N ASN A 61 -7.34 -17.63 -4.72
CA ASN A 61 -8.29 -18.70 -5.08
C ASN A 61 -9.67 -18.20 -5.55
N ILE A 62 -9.70 -17.17 -6.40
CA ILE A 62 -10.92 -16.72 -7.10
C ILE A 62 -11.15 -17.54 -8.36
N LYS A 63 -12.44 -17.79 -8.69
CA LYS A 63 -12.80 -18.45 -9.96
C LYS A 63 -12.46 -17.57 -11.15
N GLU A 64 -12.01 -18.18 -12.25
CA GLU A 64 -11.59 -17.45 -13.46
C GLU A 64 -12.65 -16.46 -13.95
N ARG A 65 -13.92 -16.89 -13.98
CA ARG A 65 -15.07 -16.06 -14.37
C ARG A 65 -15.28 -14.81 -13.51
N ASP A 66 -14.85 -14.85 -12.25
CA ASP A 66 -15.06 -13.77 -11.27
C ASP A 66 -13.85 -12.82 -11.21
N LYS A 67 -12.73 -13.12 -11.90
CA LYS A 67 -11.55 -12.23 -11.95
C LYS A 67 -11.89 -10.86 -12.54
N ASN A 68 -12.77 -10.82 -13.54
CA ASN A 68 -13.22 -9.55 -14.13
C ASN A 68 -14.00 -8.69 -13.13
N LEU A 69 -14.68 -9.29 -12.16
CA LEU A 69 -15.38 -8.55 -11.10
C LEU A 69 -14.41 -7.85 -10.15
N LEU A 70 -13.16 -8.32 -10.02
CA LEU A 70 -12.13 -7.60 -9.26
C LEU A 70 -11.77 -6.27 -9.92
N ARG A 71 -11.72 -6.25 -11.26
CA ARG A 71 -11.50 -5.01 -12.00
C ARG A 71 -12.64 -4.04 -11.72
N GLU A 72 -13.87 -4.49 -11.93
CA GLU A 72 -15.07 -3.68 -11.72
C GLU A 72 -15.16 -3.17 -10.27
N LEU A 73 -14.76 -4.01 -9.30
CA LEU A 73 -14.65 -3.61 -7.91
C LEU A 73 -13.71 -2.43 -7.72
N ILE A 74 -12.48 -2.53 -8.21
CA ILE A 74 -11.48 -1.47 -8.02
C ILE A 74 -11.91 -0.20 -8.75
N GLU A 75 -12.45 -0.30 -9.96
CA GLU A 75 -12.99 0.85 -10.70
C GLU A 75 -14.15 1.51 -9.94
N THR A 76 -15.07 0.72 -9.37
CA THR A 76 -16.20 1.21 -8.58
C THR A 76 -15.76 1.90 -7.28
N LEU A 77 -14.69 1.43 -6.65
CA LEU A 77 -14.11 2.08 -5.47
C LEU A 77 -13.41 3.40 -5.78
N ASN A 78 -13.17 3.70 -7.07
CA ASN A 78 -12.42 4.87 -7.54
C ASN A 78 -13.22 5.73 -8.53
N LYS A 79 -14.54 5.83 -8.37
CA LYS A 79 -15.44 6.52 -9.33
C LYS A 79 -14.96 7.90 -9.81
N ASP A 80 -14.29 8.65 -8.96
CA ASP A 80 -13.91 10.02 -9.29
C ASP A 80 -12.50 10.16 -9.92
N GLU A 81 -11.71 9.07 -9.98
CA GLU A 81 -10.33 9.02 -10.51
C GLU A 81 -9.36 10.12 -10.01
N LYS A 82 -9.70 10.77 -8.89
CA LYS A 82 -9.01 12.00 -8.44
C LYS A 82 -7.64 11.69 -7.86
N LEU A 83 -7.54 10.58 -7.15
CA LEU A 83 -6.42 10.28 -6.27
C LEU A 83 -5.65 9.05 -6.74
N VAL A 84 -4.33 9.20 -6.87
CA VAL A 84 -3.39 8.09 -6.95
C VAL A 84 -2.67 8.01 -5.62
N PHE A 85 -2.57 6.83 -5.01
CA PHE A 85 -1.80 6.69 -3.78
C PHE A 85 -0.89 5.47 -3.80
N SER A 86 0.16 5.55 -2.98
CA SER A 86 1.03 4.44 -2.62
C SER A 86 1.38 4.53 -1.15
N SER A 87 1.46 3.39 -0.50
CA SER A 87 2.11 3.27 0.81
C SER A 87 3.31 2.35 0.65
N GLY A 88 4.43 2.70 1.29
CA GLY A 88 5.55 1.76 1.44
C GLY A 88 5.08 0.41 1.99
N GLN A 89 5.78 -0.67 1.63
CA GLN A 89 5.42 -2.05 1.96
C GLN A 89 4.98 -2.19 3.43
N TYR A 90 3.74 -2.65 3.62
CA TYR A 90 3.19 -2.92 4.93
C TYR A 90 3.74 -4.27 5.41
N TYR A 91 4.83 -4.23 6.19
CA TYR A 91 5.25 -5.42 6.92
C TYR A 91 4.23 -5.69 8.04
N GLN A 92 3.59 -6.85 8.00
CA GLN A 92 2.62 -7.25 9.01
C GLN A 92 3.32 -7.33 10.38
N THR A 93 2.96 -6.42 11.28
CA THR A 93 3.66 -6.20 12.55
C THR A 93 3.61 -7.41 13.48
N TRP A 94 2.60 -8.28 13.32
CA TRP A 94 2.40 -9.49 14.14
C TRP A 94 3.38 -10.62 13.81
N GLY A 95 3.85 -10.73 12.55
CA GLY A 95 4.85 -11.73 12.18
C GLY A 95 6.15 -11.54 12.96
N TRP A 96 6.52 -10.28 13.20
CA TRP A 96 7.69 -9.93 14.02
C TRP A 96 7.53 -10.25 15.50
N VAL A 97 6.30 -10.14 16.03
CA VAL A 97 6.00 -10.53 17.42
C VAL A 97 6.19 -12.03 17.60
N LEU A 98 5.80 -12.85 16.61
CA LEU A 98 6.04 -14.30 16.64
C LEU A 98 7.55 -14.64 16.56
N TYR A 99 8.30 -13.96 15.69
CA TYR A 99 9.76 -14.10 15.65
C TYR A 99 10.44 -13.71 16.96
N ALA A 100 9.87 -12.76 17.72
CA ALA A 100 10.36 -12.38 19.04
C ALA A 100 9.90 -13.32 20.17
N MET A 101 8.91 -14.19 19.95
CA MET A 101 8.41 -15.17 20.93
C MET A 101 9.12 -16.54 20.85
N LEU A 102 9.55 -16.95 19.66
CA LEU A 102 10.35 -18.17 19.45
C LEU A 102 11.62 -18.30 20.35
N PRO A 103 12.28 -17.21 20.80
CA PRO A 103 13.42 -17.28 21.72
C PRO A 103 13.09 -17.58 23.17
N ILE A 104 11.85 -17.30 23.63
CA ILE A 104 11.53 -17.33 25.07
C ILE A 104 11.67 -18.76 25.60
N SER A 105 11.30 -19.78 24.81
CA SER A 105 11.48 -21.18 25.19
C SER A 105 12.95 -21.59 25.27
N ASN A 106 13.82 -21.09 24.39
CA ASN A 106 15.24 -21.46 24.35
C ASN A 106 16.09 -20.75 25.42
N LEU A 107 15.59 -19.65 26.01
CA LEU A 107 16.24 -18.95 27.11
C LEU A 107 15.94 -19.59 28.48
N ILE A 108 14.83 -20.31 28.61
CA ILE A 108 14.42 -20.99 29.85
C ILE A 108 15.34 -22.18 30.16
N ASP A 109 15.89 -22.84 29.13
CA ASP A 109 16.73 -24.04 29.27
C ASP A 109 18.24 -23.76 29.46
N GLY A 110 18.63 -22.52 29.76
CA GLY A 110 20.01 -22.19 30.13
C GLY A 110 21.00 -22.17 28.96
N GLY A 111 20.59 -21.57 27.83
CA GLY A 111 21.41 -21.43 26.62
C GLY A 111 22.81 -20.82 26.83
N SER A 112 23.67 -20.94 25.83
CA SER A 112 25.05 -20.42 25.87
C SER A 112 25.11 -18.89 25.77
N LYS A 113 26.25 -18.28 26.13
CA LYS A 113 26.50 -16.83 25.90
C LYS A 113 26.26 -16.39 24.45
N GLY A 114 26.56 -17.26 23.48
CA GLY A 114 26.32 -17.01 22.06
C GLY A 114 24.84 -16.92 21.72
N ASP A 115 24.02 -17.75 22.35
CA ASP A 115 22.56 -17.75 22.18
C ASP A 115 21.95 -16.43 22.69
N TYR A 116 22.36 -15.98 23.89
CA TYR A 116 21.92 -14.69 24.43
C TYR A 116 22.27 -13.50 23.52
N MET A 117 23.48 -13.50 22.93
CA MET A 117 23.89 -12.45 21.99
C MET A 117 23.06 -12.46 20.70
N PHE A 118 22.88 -13.65 20.10
CA PHE A 118 22.09 -13.81 18.88
C PHE A 118 20.64 -13.33 19.06
N TYR A 119 19.99 -13.70 20.17
CA TYR A 119 18.61 -13.30 20.44
C TYR A 119 18.47 -11.83 20.78
N THR A 120 19.45 -11.23 21.47
CA THR A 120 19.46 -9.78 21.71
C THR A 120 19.54 -9.01 20.39
N CYS A 121 20.35 -9.46 19.42
CA CYS A 121 20.40 -8.88 18.08
C CYS A 121 19.06 -9.01 17.34
N ILE A 122 18.39 -10.17 17.42
CA ILE A 122 17.05 -10.37 16.84
C ILE A 122 16.02 -9.43 17.48
N LEU A 123 16.03 -9.27 18.80
CA LEU A 123 15.10 -8.38 19.50
C LEU A 123 15.31 -6.92 19.10
N ILE A 124 16.56 -6.44 19.07
CA ILE A 124 16.90 -5.09 18.61
C ILE A 124 16.44 -4.89 17.17
N PHE A 125 16.70 -5.87 16.29
CA PHE A 125 16.25 -5.81 14.90
C PHE A 125 14.73 -5.77 14.79
N ALA A 126 14.01 -6.60 15.53
CA ALA A 126 12.54 -6.63 15.56
C ALA A 126 11.95 -5.30 16.06
N VAL A 127 12.46 -4.76 17.17
CA VAL A 127 12.04 -3.44 17.70
C VAL A 127 12.33 -2.33 16.69
N THR A 128 13.51 -2.35 16.06
CA THR A 128 13.89 -1.38 15.02
C THR A 128 12.95 -1.45 13.82
N MET A 129 12.59 -2.66 13.37
CA MET A 129 11.64 -2.87 12.27
C MET A 129 10.21 -2.44 12.63
N ILE A 130 9.75 -2.70 13.87
CA ILE A 130 8.45 -2.21 14.37
C ILE A 130 8.41 -0.67 14.37
N ILE A 131 9.51 -0.04 14.82
CA ILE A 131 9.67 1.40 14.80
C ILE A 131 9.58 1.88 13.36
N ILE A 132 10.43 1.39 12.45
CA ILE A 132 10.45 1.76 11.02
C ILE A 132 9.07 1.59 10.37
N ALA A 133 8.36 0.50 10.65
CA ALA A 133 7.03 0.23 10.13
C ALA A 133 5.98 1.29 10.55
N LYS A 134 6.13 1.91 11.74
CA LYS A 134 5.29 3.04 12.18
C LYS A 134 5.60 4.37 11.46
N TYR A 135 6.67 4.46 10.67
CA TYR A 135 7.06 5.66 9.92
C TYR A 135 6.71 5.62 8.43
N HIS A 136 5.95 4.63 7.95
CA HIS A 136 5.54 4.61 6.55
C HIS A 136 4.71 5.83 6.19
N LYS A 137 5.22 6.57 5.21
CA LYS A 137 4.52 7.70 4.61
C LYS A 137 3.60 7.17 3.52
N ILE A 138 2.40 7.72 3.47
CA ILE A 138 1.47 7.52 2.37
C ILE A 138 1.74 8.65 1.38
N PHE A 139 2.10 8.29 0.15
CA PHE A 139 2.14 9.19 -0.98
C PHE A 139 0.75 9.26 -1.58
N ILE A 140 0.23 10.46 -1.78
CA ILE A 140 -1.03 10.72 -2.45
C ILE A 140 -0.76 11.79 -3.50
N TYR A 141 -1.14 11.51 -4.74
CA TYR A 141 -1.17 12.47 -5.82
C TYR A 141 -2.63 12.81 -6.11
N ASP A 142 -2.99 14.06 -5.86
CA ASP A 142 -4.26 14.64 -6.28
C ASP A 142 -4.11 15.17 -7.70
N SER A 143 -4.72 14.46 -8.65
CA SER A 143 -4.60 14.78 -10.07
C SER A 143 -5.50 15.92 -10.54
N ILE A 144 -6.42 16.39 -9.69
CA ILE A 144 -7.22 17.58 -9.99
C ILE A 144 -6.45 18.82 -9.56
N ASN A 145 -5.96 18.81 -8.32
CA ASN A 145 -5.24 19.95 -7.76
C ASN A 145 -3.75 19.96 -8.14
N ASN A 146 -3.29 18.97 -8.90
CA ASN A 146 -1.90 18.72 -9.22
C ASN A 146 -1.01 18.82 -7.97
N SER A 147 -1.41 18.22 -6.86
CA SER A 147 -0.66 18.29 -5.60
C SER A 147 -0.21 16.92 -5.14
N ILE A 148 1.00 16.87 -4.59
CA ILE A 148 1.57 15.68 -3.96
C ILE A 148 1.47 15.88 -2.45
N ILE A 149 0.69 15.04 -1.80
CA ILE A 149 0.47 15.04 -0.35
C ILE A 149 1.22 13.85 0.25
N LEU A 150 2.07 14.14 1.22
CA LEU A 150 2.64 13.13 2.12
C LEU A 150 1.85 13.11 3.41
N GLU A 151 1.24 11.97 3.73
CA GLU A 151 0.53 11.73 4.99
C GLU A 151 1.27 10.70 5.85
N ARG A 152 1.09 10.79 7.17
CA ARG A 152 1.50 9.77 8.15
C ARG A 152 0.41 9.63 9.20
N ASN A 153 -0.13 8.42 9.38
CA ASN A 153 -1.06 8.03 10.46
C ASN A 153 -1.81 9.21 11.12
N SER A 154 -2.85 9.65 10.45
CA SER A 154 -3.75 10.73 10.86
C SER A 154 -3.27 12.19 10.70
N LYS A 155 -2.01 12.44 10.35
CA LYS A 155 -1.45 13.78 10.15
C LYS A 155 -0.95 14.00 8.71
N LYS A 156 -1.38 15.10 8.08
CA LYS A 156 -0.76 15.62 6.86
C LYS A 156 0.65 16.07 7.24
N VAL A 157 1.66 15.53 6.56
CA VAL A 157 3.06 15.83 6.86
C VAL A 157 3.51 17.04 6.04
N LYS A 158 3.26 17.00 4.73
CA LYS A 158 3.64 18.08 3.81
C LYS A 158 2.90 17.92 2.48
N GLU A 159 2.70 19.04 1.80
CA GLU A 159 2.21 19.11 0.43
C GLU A 159 3.28 19.71 -0.48
N TYR A 160 3.32 19.26 -1.72
CA TYR A 160 4.24 19.71 -2.76
C TYR A 160 3.46 19.95 -4.03
N PHE A 161 3.82 21.00 -4.76
CA PHE A 161 3.23 21.33 -6.04
C PHE A 161 4.30 21.18 -7.13
N PRO A 162 3.98 20.52 -8.26
CA PRO A 162 4.84 20.49 -9.43
C PRO A 162 5.33 21.89 -9.81
N ASN A 163 6.60 21.96 -10.19
CA ASN A 163 7.29 23.17 -10.66
C ASN A 163 7.51 24.28 -9.60
N GLU A 164 6.82 24.26 -8.47
CA GLU A 164 7.02 25.25 -7.38
C GLU A 164 7.94 24.72 -6.28
N SER A 165 7.82 23.43 -5.98
CA SER A 165 8.52 22.80 -4.88
C SER A 165 9.82 22.14 -5.35
N LYS A 166 10.91 22.31 -4.61
CA LYS A 166 12.17 21.56 -4.83
C LYS A 166 11.99 20.09 -4.43
N TYR A 167 11.53 19.27 -5.38
CA TYR A 167 11.48 17.81 -5.28
C TYR A 167 11.87 17.18 -6.61
N LYS A 168 12.12 15.88 -6.62
CA LYS A 168 12.37 15.10 -7.84
C LYS A 168 11.45 13.88 -7.87
N PHE A 169 10.71 13.70 -8.96
CA PHE A 169 9.92 12.51 -9.22
C PHE A 169 10.48 11.80 -10.45
N GLU A 170 11.03 10.60 -10.24
CA GLU A 170 11.78 9.86 -11.26
C GLU A 170 11.24 8.47 -11.43
N TYR A 171 11.36 7.93 -12.63
CA TYR A 171 11.18 6.52 -12.89
C TYR A 171 12.52 5.79 -12.77
N ASN A 172 12.61 4.78 -11.91
CA ASN A 172 13.77 3.91 -11.76
C ASN A 172 13.56 2.63 -12.58
N THR A 173 14.33 2.49 -13.66
CA THR A 173 14.26 1.37 -14.60
C THR A 173 14.69 0.04 -13.99
N SER A 174 15.72 0.02 -13.14
CA SER A 174 16.26 -1.21 -12.54
C SER A 174 15.32 -1.88 -11.53
N GLY A 175 14.31 -1.18 -11.05
CA GLY A 175 13.35 -1.74 -10.10
C GLY A 175 11.89 -1.47 -10.45
N ASP A 176 11.62 -1.11 -11.71
CA ASP A 176 10.29 -0.83 -12.26
C ASP A 176 9.40 -0.09 -11.25
N ARG A 177 9.82 1.13 -10.87
CA ARG A 177 9.14 1.90 -9.83
C ARG A 177 9.35 3.38 -9.99
N TYR A 178 8.33 4.17 -9.61
CA TYR A 178 8.50 5.60 -9.44
C TYR A 178 9.06 5.91 -8.06
N VAL A 179 9.89 6.95 -7.98
CA VAL A 179 10.55 7.38 -6.77
C VAL A 179 10.32 8.88 -6.59
N PHE A 180 9.59 9.23 -5.53
CA PHE A 180 9.41 10.62 -5.11
C PHE A 180 10.45 10.99 -4.05
N LYS A 181 11.28 11.99 -4.33
CA LYS A 181 12.31 12.54 -3.42
C LYS A 181 12.05 14.01 -3.15
N ALA A 182 11.61 14.34 -1.94
CA ALA A 182 11.47 15.73 -1.51
C ALA A 182 12.78 16.34 -0.98
N ASN A 183 13.70 15.50 -0.47
CA ASN A 183 14.97 15.90 0.13
C ASN A 183 15.99 14.76 -0.10
N LYS A 184 17.30 15.00 0.13
CA LYS A 184 18.39 14.01 -0.06
C LYS A 184 18.16 12.64 0.60
N SER A 185 17.36 12.56 1.67
CA SER A 185 17.19 11.36 2.49
C SER A 185 15.83 10.68 2.45
N LYS A 186 14.81 11.25 1.79
CA LYS A 186 13.42 10.78 1.90
C LYS A 186 12.83 10.45 0.53
N ALA A 187 13.03 9.19 0.12
CA ALA A 187 12.42 8.60 -1.07
C ALA A 187 11.14 7.84 -0.69
N VAL A 188 10.03 8.11 -1.37
CA VAL A 188 8.84 7.24 -1.34
C VAL A 188 8.80 6.46 -2.64
N MET A 189 8.74 5.14 -2.55
CA MET A 189 8.65 4.25 -3.70
C MET A 189 7.19 3.98 -4.03
N ILE A 190 6.87 4.06 -5.30
CA ILE A 190 5.53 3.82 -5.85
C ILE A 190 5.67 2.70 -6.87
N PRO A 191 5.01 1.56 -6.65
CA PRO A 191 5.09 0.45 -7.59
C PRO A 191 4.40 0.79 -8.92
N THR A 192 4.93 0.29 -10.03
CA THR A 192 4.30 0.40 -11.36
C THR A 192 3.41 -0.79 -11.68
N ASN A 193 3.61 -1.92 -11.01
CA ASN A 193 2.87 -3.18 -11.17
C ASN A 193 1.40 -3.12 -10.69
N ILE A 194 0.84 -1.92 -10.59
CA ILE A 194 -0.57 -1.67 -10.36
C ILE A 194 -1.32 -2.06 -11.63
N ILE A 195 -2.16 -3.08 -11.55
CA ILE A 195 -2.99 -3.56 -12.66
C ILE A 195 -4.32 -2.80 -12.74
N TYR A 196 -4.88 -2.39 -11.60
CA TYR A 196 -6.08 -1.57 -11.54
C TYR A 196 -6.00 -0.50 -10.44
N PRO A 197 -6.66 0.65 -10.61
CA PRO A 197 -7.38 1.05 -11.82
C PRO A 197 -6.39 1.49 -12.92
N ALA A 198 -6.76 1.30 -14.20
CA ALA A 198 -5.84 1.49 -15.33
C ALA A 198 -5.26 2.92 -15.42
N TYR A 199 -6.03 3.92 -14.97
CA TYR A 199 -5.61 5.33 -14.98
C TYR A 199 -4.38 5.60 -14.10
N TYR A 200 -4.08 4.78 -13.09
CA TYR A 200 -2.95 5.01 -12.18
C TYR A 200 -1.63 5.15 -12.93
N ARG A 201 -1.36 4.22 -13.85
CA ARG A 201 -0.12 4.24 -14.65
C ARG A 201 -0.02 5.51 -15.49
N GLN A 202 -1.13 5.91 -16.11
CA GLN A 202 -1.19 7.12 -16.92
C GLN A 202 -0.94 8.38 -16.08
N LYS A 203 -1.56 8.50 -14.91
CA LYS A 203 -1.41 9.64 -14.00
C LYS A 203 0.01 9.73 -13.43
N LEU A 204 0.62 8.61 -13.06
CA LEU A 204 2.02 8.57 -12.60
C LEU A 204 3.00 8.97 -13.71
N ARG A 205 2.76 8.49 -14.94
CA ARG A 205 3.57 8.89 -16.11
C ARG A 205 3.45 10.39 -16.38
N LYS A 206 2.23 10.95 -16.36
CA LYS A 206 2.00 12.40 -16.49
C LYS A 206 2.77 13.18 -15.42
N LEU A 207 2.67 12.77 -14.16
CA LEU A 207 3.39 13.41 -13.05
C LEU A 207 4.92 13.35 -13.25
N CYS A 208 5.43 12.23 -13.76
CA CYS A 208 6.85 12.07 -14.09
C CYS A 208 7.29 13.00 -15.21
N ASN A 209 6.49 13.18 -16.26
CA ASN A 209 6.81 14.10 -17.36
C ASN A 209 6.84 15.55 -16.87
N ILE A 210 5.84 15.96 -16.08
CA ILE A 210 5.77 17.30 -15.48
C ILE A 210 7.01 17.55 -14.61
N SER A 211 7.36 16.61 -13.73
CA SER A 211 8.52 16.77 -12.85
C SER A 211 9.86 16.88 -13.58
N ASN A 212 9.96 16.39 -14.82
CA ASN A 212 11.20 16.37 -15.60
C ASN A 212 11.19 17.39 -16.75
N ASN A 213 10.22 18.31 -16.81
CA ASN A 213 10.04 19.28 -17.90
C ASN A 213 10.05 18.63 -19.30
N MET A 214 9.57 17.39 -19.42
CA MET A 214 9.32 16.78 -20.73
C MET A 214 7.92 17.17 -21.21
N GLU A 215 7.67 18.47 -21.33
CA GLU A 215 6.69 18.91 -22.33
C GLU A 215 7.39 18.74 -23.67
N ALA A 216 6.86 17.84 -24.50
CA ALA A 216 7.19 17.80 -25.90
C ALA A 216 7.02 19.22 -26.45
N LYS A 217 8.14 19.84 -26.88
CA LYS A 217 8.05 20.89 -27.88
C LYS A 217 7.25 20.28 -29.04
N ILE A 218 6.08 20.87 -29.26
CA ILE A 218 5.12 20.56 -30.32
C ILE A 218 5.84 20.39 -31.65
#